data_AF-A0A426K2Y0-F1
#
_entry.id   AF-A0A426K2Y0-F1
#
_cell.length_a   1.000
_cell.length_b   1.000
_cell.length_c   1.000
_cell.angle_alpha   90.00
_cell.angle_beta   90.00
_cell.angle_gamma   90.00
#
_symmetry.space_group_name_H-M   'P 1'
#
loop_
_entity.id
_entity.type
_entity.pdbx_description
1 polymer ?
#
loop_
_entity_poly.entity_id
_entity_poly.type
_entity_poly.pdbx_seq_one_letter_code
_entity_poly.pdbx_strand_id
1 'polypeptide(L)'
;MIESDDAIKDQASLQTSLISPDLYLAYIILGITVLLVLIFTIVGILRGNIKKTLISVGLFAAVILVSYFGFAGDFGMGFEISDTETLSLSGAKWIGTGLYSFYILALVAILAMVVSTVKKAITS
;
A
#
# COMPACT_ATOMS: atom_id res chain seq x y z
N MET A 1 -12.38 -1.66 -44.59
CA MET A 1 -12.44 -2.19 -43.20
C MET A 1 -11.12 -2.79 -42.72
N ILE A 2 -10.24 -3.29 -43.58
CA ILE A 2 -8.95 -3.90 -43.18
C ILE A 2 -7.91 -2.83 -42.76
N GLU A 3 -7.89 -1.70 -43.46
CA GLU A 3 -6.87 -0.64 -43.28
C GLU A 3 -6.95 0.11 -41.93
N SER A 4 -8.14 0.19 -41.33
CA SER A 4 -8.31 0.76 -39.99
C SER A 4 -7.85 -0.18 -38.88
N ASP A 5 -7.95 -1.50 -39.08
CA ASP A 5 -7.61 -2.50 -38.08
C ASP A 5 -6.08 -2.70 -38.02
N ASP A 6 -5.40 -2.57 -39.16
CA ASP A 6 -3.94 -2.60 -39.26
C ASP A 6 -3.30 -1.32 -38.68
N ALA A 7 -3.90 -0.15 -38.91
CA ALA A 7 -3.44 1.11 -38.33
C ALA A 7 -3.55 1.14 -36.78
N ILE A 8 -4.60 0.54 -36.21
CA ILE A 8 -4.79 0.45 -34.75
C ILE A 8 -3.77 -0.52 -34.12
N LYS A 9 -3.46 -1.65 -34.78
CA LYS A 9 -2.44 -2.59 -34.32
C LYS A 9 -1.04 -2.01 -34.40
N ASP A 10 -0.74 -1.25 -35.45
CA ASP A 10 0.57 -0.59 -35.60
C ASP A 10 0.78 0.46 -34.50
N GLN A 11 -0.21 1.32 -34.22
CA GLN A 11 -0.13 2.28 -33.11
C GLN A 11 -0.05 1.61 -31.74
N ALA A 12 -0.81 0.54 -31.50
CA ALA A 12 -0.73 -0.23 -30.26
C ALA A 12 0.65 -0.89 -30.09
N SER A 13 1.24 -1.40 -31.17
CA SER A 13 2.58 -2.02 -31.17
C SER A 13 3.69 -1.00 -30.91
N LEU A 14 3.59 0.21 -31.50
CA LEU A 14 4.51 1.32 -31.25
C LEU A 14 4.39 1.80 -29.81
N GLN A 15 3.16 1.93 -29.28
CA GLN A 15 2.93 2.31 -27.88
C GLN A 15 3.48 1.26 -26.91
N THR A 16 3.28 -0.03 -27.18
CA THR A 16 3.91 -1.12 -26.44
C THR A 16 5.43 -1.08 -26.53
N SER A 17 6.00 -0.81 -27.70
CA SER A 17 7.45 -0.78 -27.91
C SER A 17 8.14 0.42 -27.23
N LEU A 18 7.41 1.52 -27.00
CA LEU A 18 7.89 2.69 -26.25
C LEU A 18 7.67 2.55 -24.73
N ILE A 19 6.59 1.89 -24.29
CA ILE A 19 6.29 1.64 -22.87
C ILE A 19 7.14 0.51 -22.28
N SER A 20 7.50 -0.49 -23.09
CA SER A 20 8.25 -1.66 -22.60
C SER A 20 9.63 -1.33 -22.02
N PRO A 21 10.46 -0.46 -22.63
CA PRO A 21 11.75 -0.06 -22.07
C PRO A 21 11.63 0.70 -20.74
N ASP A 22 10.65 1.61 -20.64
CA ASP A 22 10.42 2.40 -19.43
C ASP A 22 9.93 1.52 -18.27
N LEU A 23 9.06 0.54 -18.58
CA LEU A 23 8.57 -0.42 -17.61
C LEU A 23 9.70 -1.35 -17.11
N TYR A 24 10.61 -1.77 -18.00
CA TYR A 24 11.78 -2.57 -17.62
C TYR A 24 12.71 -1.79 -16.69
N LEU A 25 12.95 -0.51 -17.00
CA LEU A 25 13.73 0.38 -16.14
C LEU A 25 13.05 0.59 -14.77
N ALA A 26 11.73 0.76 -14.74
CA ALA A 26 10.97 0.87 -13.51
C ALA A 26 11.10 -0.39 -12.63
N TYR A 27 11.03 -1.59 -13.22
CA TYR A 27 11.25 -2.84 -12.49
C TYR A 27 12.67 -2.98 -11.95
N ILE A 28 13.69 -2.53 -12.69
CA ILE A 28 15.09 -2.52 -12.23
C ILE A 28 15.22 -1.60 -11.00
N ILE A 29 14.72 -0.37 -11.09
CA ILE A 29 14.80 0.60 -9.99
C ILE A 29 13.99 0.13 -8.79
N LEU A 30 12.80 -0.43 -9.00
CA LEU A 30 11.99 -1.05 -7.96
C LEU A 30 12.78 -2.17 -7.27
N GLY A 31 13.42 -3.06 -8.03
CA GLY A 31 14.25 -4.15 -7.51
C GLY A 31 15.41 -3.65 -6.66
N ILE A 32 16.16 -2.65 -7.15
CA ILE A 32 17.27 -2.04 -6.41
C ILE A 32 16.76 -1.36 -5.14
N THR A 33 15.65 -0.63 -5.22
CA THR A 33 15.06 0.09 -4.08
C THR A 33 14.65 -0.90 -3.00
N VAL A 34 13.94 -1.97 -3.37
CA VAL A 34 13.54 -3.02 -2.42
C VAL A 34 14.77 -3.66 -1.77
N LEU A 35 15.80 -3.97 -2.56
CA LEU A 35 17.03 -4.57 -2.05
C LEU A 35 17.75 -3.64 -1.05
N LEU A 36 17.90 -2.36 -1.38
CA LEU A 36 18.50 -1.38 -0.47
C LEU A 36 17.68 -1.20 0.79
N VAL A 37 16.36 -1.06 0.67
CA VAL A 37 15.46 -0.94 1.82
C VAL A 37 15.58 -2.14 2.74
N LEU A 38 15.62 -3.37 2.21
CA LEU A 38 15.80 -4.57 3.02
C LEU A 38 17.13 -4.56 3.78
N ILE A 39 18.24 -4.24 3.10
CA ILE A 39 19.56 -4.17 3.73
C ILE A 39 19.57 -3.10 4.83
N PHE A 40 19.13 -1.89 4.53
CA PHE A 40 19.09 -0.78 5.49
C PHE A 40 18.15 -1.07 6.65
N THR A 41 17.04 -1.73 6.41
CA THR A 41 16.09 -2.12 7.46
C THR A 41 16.71 -3.12 8.42
N ILE A 42 17.32 -4.21 7.93
CA ILE A 42 17.95 -5.22 8.78
C ILE A 42 19.12 -4.61 9.57
N VAL A 43 19.99 -3.86 8.90
CA VAL A 43 21.14 -3.19 9.54
C VAL A 43 20.67 -2.16 10.58
N GLY A 44 19.63 -1.38 10.26
CA GLY A 44 19.04 -0.39 11.16
C GLY A 44 18.41 -1.02 12.39
N ILE A 45 17.72 -2.15 12.22
CA ILE A 45 17.11 -2.92 13.31
C ILE A 45 18.18 -3.50 14.24
N LEU A 46 19.26 -4.07 13.68
CA LEU A 46 20.35 -4.69 14.45
C LEU A 46 21.20 -3.66 15.21
N ARG A 47 21.42 -2.47 14.64
CA ARG A 47 22.16 -1.38 15.31
C ARG A 47 21.31 -0.64 16.33
N GLY A 48 19.99 -0.71 16.20
CA GLY A 48 19.04 0.02 17.02
C GLY A 48 18.50 -0.76 18.23
N ASN A 49 17.46 -0.20 18.85
CA ASN A 49 16.75 -0.85 19.95
C ASN A 49 15.75 -1.88 19.41
N ILE A 50 16.23 -3.08 19.07
CA ILE A 50 15.45 -4.19 18.51
C ILE A 50 14.11 -4.41 19.24
N LYS A 51 14.09 -4.35 20.57
CA LYS A 51 12.87 -4.56 21.37
C LYS A 51 11.80 -3.50 21.07
N LYS A 52 12.19 -2.22 21.00
CA LYS A 52 11.24 -1.13 20.71
C LYS A 52 10.74 -1.21 19.28
N THR A 53 11.63 -1.51 18.34
CA THR A 53 11.26 -1.68 16.93
C THR A 53 10.33 -2.88 16.73
N LEU A 54 10.59 -4.00 17.42
CA LEU A 54 9.74 -5.19 17.32
C LEU A 54 8.36 -4.94 17.92
N ILE A 55 8.28 -4.20 19.04
CA ILE A 55 7.00 -3.79 19.64
C ILE A 55 6.23 -2.86 18.69
N SER A 56 6.89 -1.88 18.07
CA SER A 56 6.22 -0.96 17.15
C SER A 56 5.72 -1.67 15.89
N VAL A 57 6.53 -2.58 15.33
CA VAL A 57 6.14 -3.38 14.15
C VAL A 57 5.03 -4.37 14.51
N GLY A 58 5.10 -5.01 15.67
CA GLY A 58 4.06 -5.91 16.16
C GLY A 58 2.72 -5.20 16.38
N LEU A 59 2.74 -3.98 16.94
CA LEU A 59 1.53 -3.19 17.12
C LEU A 59 0.93 -2.75 15.78
N PHE A 60 1.77 -2.35 14.82
CA PHE A 60 1.32 -2.03 13.47
C PHE A 60 0.70 -3.26 12.76
N ALA A 61 1.35 -4.42 12.85
CA ALA A 61 0.82 -5.66 12.31
C ALA A 61 -0.51 -6.07 12.97
N ALA A 62 -0.66 -5.85 14.27
CA ALA A 62 -1.91 -6.11 14.98
C ALA A 62 -3.06 -5.24 14.43
N VAL A 63 -2.81 -3.96 14.12
CA VAL A 63 -3.82 -3.09 13.49
C VAL A 63 -4.20 -3.59 12.10
N ILE A 64 -3.22 -4.02 11.30
CA ILE A 64 -3.48 -4.61 9.97
C ILE A 64 -4.33 -5.88 10.09
N LEU A 65 -4.02 -6.75 11.05
CA LEU A 65 -4.80 -7.97 11.28
C LEU A 65 -6.24 -7.64 11.71
N VAL A 66 -6.42 -6.70 12.64
CA VAL A 66 -7.75 -6.24 13.08
C VAL A 66 -8.52 -5.63 11.91
N SER A 67 -7.85 -4.85 11.05
CA SER A 67 -8.44 -4.30 9.84
C SER A 67 -8.85 -5.38 8.83
N TYR A 68 -7.96 -6.34 8.55
CA TYR A 68 -8.15 -7.40 7.57
C TYR A 68 -9.26 -8.38 7.98
N PHE A 69 -9.29 -8.78 9.25
CA PHE A 69 -10.27 -9.76 9.74
C PHE A 69 -11.57 -9.11 10.22
N GLY A 70 -11.52 -7.89 10.74
CA GLY A 70 -12.69 -7.20 11.33
C GLY A 70 -13.47 -6.34 10.34
N PHE A 71 -12.82 -5.72 9.36
CA PHE A 71 -13.44 -4.68 8.53
C PHE A 71 -13.33 -4.95 7.02
N ALA A 72 -12.27 -5.64 6.57
CA ALA A 72 -12.10 -5.93 5.16
C ALA A 72 -13.08 -6.98 4.60
N GLY A 73 -13.80 -7.70 5.47
CA GLY A 73 -14.90 -8.58 5.05
C GLY A 73 -16.10 -7.84 4.45
N ASP A 74 -16.27 -6.56 4.79
CA ASP A 74 -17.37 -5.71 4.29
C ASP A 74 -16.93 -4.78 3.14
N PHE A 75 -15.62 -4.72 2.86
CA PHE A 75 -15.06 -3.95 1.75
C PHE A 75 -15.34 -4.68 0.42
N GLY A 76 -16.56 -4.53 -0.09
CA GLY A 76 -17.03 -5.13 -1.32
C GLY A 76 -18.51 -5.48 -1.37
N MET A 77 -19.26 -5.38 -0.26
CA MET A 77 -20.70 -5.69 -0.28
C MET A 77 -21.58 -4.53 -0.78
N GLY A 78 -20.99 -3.33 -0.98
CA GLY A 78 -21.71 -2.14 -1.45
C GLY A 78 -21.01 -1.36 -2.58
N PHE A 79 -19.89 -1.85 -3.11
CA PHE A 79 -19.26 -1.27 -4.30
C PHE A 79 -19.36 -2.28 -5.43
N GLU A 80 -20.51 -2.31 -6.11
CA GLU A 80 -20.56 -2.81 -7.49
C GLU A 80 -19.61 -1.92 -8.30
N ILE A 81 -18.38 -2.38 -8.49
CA ILE A 81 -17.53 -1.87 -9.57
C ILE A 81 -18.29 -2.27 -10.83
N SER A 82 -18.94 -1.28 -11.43
CA SER A 82 -19.71 -1.38 -12.67
C SER A 82 -19.11 -2.37 -13.67
N ASP A 83 -19.98 -3.25 -14.17
CA ASP A 83 -19.88 -4.08 -15.36
C ASP A 83 -18.54 -3.99 -16.12
N THR A 84 -17.73 -5.04 -16.03
CA THR A 84 -16.99 -5.72 -17.13
C THR A 84 -15.60 -6.25 -16.76
N GLU A 85 -15.00 -5.88 -15.62
CA GLU A 85 -13.83 -6.61 -15.09
C GLU A 85 -13.91 -6.69 -13.57
N THR A 86 -14.25 -7.88 -13.06
CA THR A 86 -14.13 -8.17 -11.64
C THR A 86 -12.65 -8.11 -11.28
N LEU A 87 -12.20 -7.01 -10.67
CA LEU A 87 -11.01 -7.04 -9.83
C LEU A 87 -11.14 -8.27 -8.92
N SER A 88 -10.16 -9.18 -8.96
CA SER A 88 -10.15 -10.37 -8.12
C SER A 88 -10.54 -9.97 -6.70
N LEU A 89 -11.59 -10.59 -6.14
CA LEU A 89 -12.14 -10.25 -4.82
C LEU A 89 -11.05 -10.15 -3.73
N SER A 90 -9.93 -10.85 -3.92
CA SER A 90 -8.74 -10.77 -3.09
C SER A 90 -8.05 -9.40 -3.15
N GLY A 91 -7.84 -8.83 -4.35
CA GLY A 91 -7.16 -7.55 -4.55
C GLY A 91 -7.94 -6.38 -3.94
N ALA A 92 -9.25 -6.33 -4.15
CA ALA A 92 -10.12 -5.32 -3.53
C ALA A 92 -10.09 -5.38 -2.00
N LYS A 93 -10.05 -6.59 -1.44
CA LYS A 93 -9.95 -6.80 0.01
C LYS A 93 -8.62 -6.31 0.59
N TRP A 94 -7.50 -6.50 -0.10
CA TRP A 94 -6.21 -5.97 0.33
C TRP A 94 -6.17 -4.43 0.31
N ILE A 95 -6.77 -3.82 -0.71
CA ILE A 95 -6.91 -2.35 -0.78
C ILE A 95 -7.78 -1.84 0.37
N GLY A 96 -8.93 -2.47 0.62
CA GLY A 96 -9.83 -2.15 1.73
C GLY A 96 -9.19 -2.29 3.10
N THR A 97 -8.42 -3.35 3.29
CA THR A 97 -7.62 -3.55 4.51
C THR A 97 -6.65 -2.40 4.74
N GLY A 98 -5.95 -1.95 3.68
CA GLY A 98 -5.04 -0.82 3.76
C GLY A 98 -5.76 0.46 4.18
N LEU A 99 -6.92 0.72 3.57
CA LEU A 99 -7.72 1.91 3.85
C LEU A 99 -8.28 1.93 5.27
N TYR A 100 -8.87 0.83 5.73
CA TYR A 100 -9.36 0.72 7.12
C TYR A 100 -8.22 0.79 8.14
N SER A 101 -7.06 0.19 7.84
CA SER A 101 -5.88 0.28 8.72
C SER A 101 -5.44 1.74 8.86
N PHE A 102 -5.44 2.49 7.76
CA PHE A 102 -5.12 3.90 7.76
C PHE A 102 -6.11 4.72 8.59
N TYR A 103 -7.42 4.50 8.45
CA TYR A 103 -8.44 5.21 9.24
C TYR A 103 -8.31 4.95 10.74
N ILE A 104 -8.08 3.70 11.14
CA ILE A 104 -7.87 3.34 12.55
C ILE A 104 -6.62 4.04 13.09
N LEU A 105 -5.50 3.97 12.37
CA LEU A 105 -4.25 4.63 12.78
C LEU A 105 -4.38 6.15 12.82
N ALA A 106 -5.07 6.75 11.85
CA ALA A 106 -5.30 8.20 11.80
C ALA A 106 -6.10 8.66 13.02
N LEU A 107 -7.18 7.94 13.39
CA LEU A 107 -7.97 8.25 14.57
C LEU A 107 -7.13 8.16 15.85
N VAL A 108 -6.38 7.07 16.01
CA VAL A 108 -5.48 6.86 17.16
C VAL A 108 -4.41 7.95 17.23
N ALA A 109 -3.84 8.35 16.10
CA ALA A 109 -2.83 9.41 16.03
C ALA A 109 -3.39 10.77 16.45
N ILE A 110 -4.60 11.13 16.00
CA ILE A 110 -5.27 12.37 16.40
C ILE A 110 -5.49 12.37 17.91
N LEU A 111 -6.04 11.29 18.48
CA LEU A 111 -6.25 11.18 19.92
C LEU A 111 -4.94 11.28 20.72
N ALA A 112 -3.89 10.59 20.25
CA ALA A 112 -2.57 10.64 20.87
C ALA A 112 -1.97 12.06 20.83
N MET A 113 -2.14 12.78 19.71
CA MET A 113 -1.69 14.17 19.59
C MET A 113 -2.43 15.11 20.53
N VAL A 114 -3.75 14.97 20.68
CA VAL A 114 -4.54 15.80 21.61
C VAL A 114 -4.09 15.55 23.05
N VAL A 115 -3.98 14.29 23.48
CA VAL A 115 -3.52 13.93 24.82
C VAL A 115 -2.09 14.41 25.07
N SER A 116 -1.19 14.25 24.10
CA SER A 116 0.19 14.72 24.20
C SER A 116 0.26 16.24 24.33
N THR A 117 -0.50 16.97 23.51
CA THR A 117 -0.58 18.44 23.55
C THR A 117 -1.11 18.94 24.89
N VAL A 118 -2.22 18.37 25.38
CA VAL A 118 -2.84 18.74 26.66
C VAL A 118 -1.90 18.41 27.82
N LYS A 119 -1.31 17.21 27.85
CA LYS A 119 -0.37 16.81 28.91
C LYS A 119 0.87 17.70 28.93
N LYS A 120 1.38 18.11 27.76
CA LYS A 120 2.48 19.07 27.64
C LYS A 120 2.09 20.46 28.15
N ALA A 121 0.87 20.92 27.87
CA ALA A 121 0.36 22.21 28.32
C ALA A 121 0.13 22.29 29.84
N ILE A 122 -0.25 21.17 30.49
CA ILE A 122 -0.50 21.12 31.94
C ILE A 122 0.79 20.85 32.74
N THR A 123 1.76 20.15 32.15
CA THR A 123 3.02 19.80 32.82
C THR A 123 4.17 20.79 32.54
N SER A 124 3.89 21.87 31.80
CA SER A 124 4.76 23.04 31.65
C SER A 124 4.49 24.02 32.78
#